data_AF-A0A821Z6P9-F1
#
_entry.id   AF-A0A821Z6P9-F1
#
_cell.length_a   1.000
_cell.length_b   1.000
_cell.length_c   1.000
_cell.angle_alpha   90.00
_cell.angle_beta   90.00
_cell.angle_gamma   90.00
#
_symmetry.space_group_name_H-M   'P 1'
#
loop_
_entity.id
_entity.type
_entity.pdbx_description
1 polymer ?
#
loop_
_entity_poly.entity_id
_entity_poly.type
_entity_poly.pdbx_seq_one_letter_code
_entity_poly.pdbx_strand_id
1 'polypeptide(L)'
;DYKPPKTQKEWEETCFLDKSFHGYYKWPKIIRYPMNKRERYTKEHMSENVVILYERFTDKNYINKFIQFMVLDEEKEAINFDMFRFRMFKGLFRNFGLALVDSFMDDLYTLIRDKTKTQEGSHRVAAEIVAGMIRGSKHWTLDMLDELWKKLTPFLNEVCTNLSVETVSHWGSCFKYSMEDEDPRRMYRLIEFLRSLMNNQTMGNTFLETSQWSLIQRLDNFEWRIPAIWCAINQYAKEFLDHPYKAIREHIASVLGTSLSFDIRLSNGQSTRHPNVDQFIDSVRERLNQAIKIYEKKPLANISGQYVEIDSESRRAVNYIETVIQLHTQIFSGHIQPVKHAIIRIFPHLCEIDSIAANDDFIRDSAIICRMCLAVTYFDPSFIEELIEQLEQICSSPKWHARRAAIEFIQNMIFCNLFNARPYAQRLRQLVFKC
;
A
#
# COMPACT_ATOMS: atom_id res chain seq x y z
N ASP A 1 -11.22 -16.23 -4.95
CA ASP A 1 -9.75 -16.19 -5.17
C ASP A 1 -9.44 -16.16 -6.65
N TYR A 2 -8.41 -15.42 -7.04
CA TYR A 2 -7.91 -15.47 -8.42
C TYR A 2 -7.20 -16.82 -8.60
N LYS A 3 -7.65 -17.60 -9.60
CA LYS A 3 -7.05 -18.88 -9.96
C LYS A 3 -6.32 -18.68 -11.29
N PRO A 4 -4.98 -18.61 -11.32
CA PRO A 4 -4.26 -18.48 -12.57
C PRO A 4 -4.38 -19.78 -13.40
N PRO A 5 -4.44 -19.69 -14.74
CA PRO A 5 -4.36 -20.86 -15.61
C PRO A 5 -3.07 -21.63 -15.41
N LYS A 6 -3.14 -22.96 -15.44
CA LYS A 6 -1.99 -23.85 -15.19
C LYS A 6 -1.44 -24.48 -16.46
N THR A 7 -2.22 -24.52 -17.53
CA THR A 7 -1.80 -25.09 -18.82
C THR A 7 -1.89 -24.05 -19.92
N GLN A 8 -1.11 -24.23 -20.99
CA GLN A 8 -1.16 -23.37 -22.17
C GLN A 8 -2.57 -23.31 -22.78
N LYS A 9 -3.29 -24.44 -22.79
CA LYS A 9 -4.68 -24.50 -23.25
C LYS A 9 -5.61 -23.63 -22.40
N GLU A 10 -5.55 -23.79 -21.07
CA GLU A 10 -6.34 -22.94 -20.16
C GLU A 10 -5.98 -21.46 -20.31
N TRP A 11 -4.69 -21.13 -20.49
CA TRP A 11 -4.23 -19.76 -20.69
C TRP A 11 -4.83 -19.14 -21.96
N GLU A 12 -4.85 -19.89 -23.07
CA GLU A 12 -5.43 -19.44 -24.34
C GLU A 12 -6.95 -19.26 -24.28
N GLU A 13 -7.65 -20.16 -23.56
CA GLU A 13 -9.10 -20.16 -23.41
C GLU A 13 -9.59 -19.16 -22.35
N THR A 14 -8.71 -18.70 -21.46
CA THR A 14 -9.07 -17.77 -20.38
C THR A 14 -9.36 -16.37 -20.91
N CYS A 15 -10.57 -15.90 -20.64
CA CYS A 15 -10.95 -14.49 -20.77
C CYS A 15 -10.29 -13.67 -19.65
N PHE A 16 -9.25 -12.91 -19.97
CA PHE A 16 -8.63 -11.94 -19.06
C PHE A 16 -9.27 -10.57 -19.20
N LEU A 17 -9.73 -10.03 -18.06
CA LEU A 17 -10.38 -8.73 -17.96
C LEU A 17 -9.41 -7.74 -17.34
N ASP A 18 -8.61 -7.13 -18.21
CA ASP A 18 -7.48 -6.31 -17.80
C ASP A 18 -7.90 -5.04 -17.06
N LYS A 19 -8.98 -4.39 -17.52
CA LYS A 19 -9.53 -3.17 -16.92
C LYS A 19 -10.30 -3.49 -15.63
N SER A 20 -9.88 -2.86 -14.53
CA SER A 20 -10.42 -3.09 -13.18
C SER A 20 -11.87 -2.60 -13.01
N PHE A 21 -12.31 -1.58 -13.75
CA PHE A 21 -13.66 -1.03 -13.61
C PHE A 21 -14.79 -1.94 -14.09
N HIS A 22 -14.49 -3.00 -14.86
CA HIS A 22 -15.52 -3.92 -15.34
C HIS A 22 -16.04 -4.83 -14.23
N GLY A 23 -17.36 -4.83 -14.02
CA GLY A 23 -18.02 -5.81 -13.16
C GLY A 23 -18.02 -5.47 -11.66
N TYR A 24 -17.33 -4.40 -11.24
CA TYR A 24 -17.41 -3.94 -9.85
C TYR A 24 -18.80 -3.41 -9.51
N TYR A 25 -19.27 -2.40 -10.25
CA TYR A 25 -20.61 -1.83 -10.06
C TYR A 25 -21.66 -2.56 -10.90
N LYS A 26 -21.39 -2.72 -12.20
CA LYS A 26 -22.27 -3.40 -13.15
C LYS A 26 -21.48 -3.90 -14.36
N TRP A 27 -21.96 -4.97 -14.98
CA TRP A 27 -21.43 -5.44 -16.26
C TRP A 27 -21.98 -4.61 -17.43
N PRO A 28 -21.15 -4.21 -18.40
CA PRO A 28 -21.65 -3.65 -19.65
C PRO A 28 -22.35 -4.74 -20.48
N LYS A 29 -23.20 -4.34 -21.44
CA LYS A 29 -23.93 -5.28 -22.30
C LYS A 29 -23.00 -6.15 -23.16
N ILE A 30 -21.88 -5.57 -23.60
CA ILE A 30 -20.88 -6.23 -24.45
C ILE A 30 -19.50 -5.89 -23.88
N ILE A 31 -18.65 -6.90 -23.73
CA ILE A 31 -17.25 -6.74 -23.35
C ILE A 31 -16.39 -7.28 -24.47
N ARG A 32 -15.41 -6.50 -24.89
CA ARG A 32 -14.35 -6.95 -25.79
C ARG A 32 -13.11 -7.20 -24.96
N TYR A 33 -12.50 -8.35 -25.14
CA TYR A 33 -11.22 -8.69 -24.54
C TYR A 33 -10.29 -9.26 -25.63
N PRO A 34 -8.97 -9.03 -25.51
CA PRO A 34 -8.02 -9.54 -26.48
C PRO A 34 -7.86 -11.07 -26.31
N MET A 35 -7.84 -11.80 -27.43
CA MET A 35 -7.42 -13.20 -27.42
C MET A 35 -5.94 -13.31 -27.08
N ASN A 36 -5.55 -14.36 -26.34
CA ASN A 36 -4.16 -14.64 -25.98
C ASN A 36 -3.36 -15.32 -27.11
N LYS A 37 -3.64 -14.94 -28.36
CA LYS A 37 -3.09 -15.53 -29.58
C LYS A 37 -2.51 -14.47 -30.50
N ARG A 38 -1.70 -13.57 -29.94
CA ARG A 38 -1.08 -12.50 -30.72
C ARG A 38 0.19 -13.01 -31.39
N GLU A 39 0.22 -12.95 -32.71
CA GLU A 39 1.43 -13.20 -33.50
C GLU A 39 2.51 -12.15 -33.19
N ARG A 40 3.77 -12.59 -33.22
CA ARG A 40 4.96 -11.77 -33.02
C ARG A 40 5.85 -11.86 -34.25
N TYR A 41 6.73 -10.89 -34.38
CA TYR A 41 7.79 -10.97 -35.38
C TYR A 41 8.74 -12.12 -35.03
N THR A 42 8.99 -12.99 -36.00
CA THR A 42 10.06 -14.00 -35.93
C THR A 42 11.20 -13.57 -36.83
N LYS A 43 12.40 -14.14 -36.69
CA LYS A 43 13.55 -13.77 -37.53
C LYS A 43 13.24 -13.92 -39.03
N GLU A 44 12.37 -14.85 -39.36
CA GLU A 44 11.95 -15.20 -40.72
C GLU A 44 10.81 -14.29 -41.24
N HIS A 45 10.12 -13.57 -40.35
CA HIS A 45 8.94 -12.76 -40.68
C HIS A 45 9.03 -11.37 -40.02
N MET A 46 9.95 -10.54 -40.53
CA MET A 46 10.09 -9.12 -40.18
C MET A 46 10.09 -8.26 -41.44
N SER A 47 9.44 -7.10 -41.38
CA SER A 47 9.64 -6.07 -42.42
C SER A 47 11.01 -5.41 -42.25
N GLU A 48 11.54 -4.81 -43.31
CA GLU A 48 12.87 -4.18 -43.33
C GLU A 48 13.08 -3.20 -42.16
N ASN A 49 12.07 -2.35 -41.88
CA ASN A 49 12.12 -1.39 -40.77
C ASN A 49 12.20 -2.07 -39.38
N VAL A 50 11.59 -3.25 -39.24
CA VAL A 50 11.59 -4.02 -37.98
C VAL A 50 12.91 -4.75 -37.80
N VAL A 51 13.53 -5.23 -38.89
CA VAL A 51 14.87 -5.85 -38.87
C VAL A 51 15.90 -4.87 -38.31
N ILE A 52 15.86 -3.60 -38.73
CA ILE A 52 16.79 -2.57 -38.22
C ILE A 52 16.70 -2.45 -36.69
N LEU A 53 15.48 -2.44 -36.15
CA LEU A 53 15.28 -2.38 -34.69
C LEU A 53 15.78 -3.65 -34.01
N TYR A 54 15.47 -4.81 -34.59
CA TYR A 54 15.90 -6.10 -34.05
C TYR A 54 17.43 -6.18 -33.97
N GLU A 55 18.13 -5.92 -35.08
CA GLU A 55 19.58 -5.97 -35.15
C GLU A 55 20.23 -5.05 -34.13
N ARG A 56 19.75 -3.80 -34.01
CA ARG A 56 20.26 -2.82 -33.04
C ARG A 56 20.09 -3.28 -31.60
N PHE A 57 18.93 -3.82 -31.25
CA PHE A 57 18.65 -4.29 -29.89
C PHE A 57 19.14 -5.73 -29.62
N THR A 58 19.80 -6.37 -30.59
CA THR A 58 20.60 -7.59 -30.36
C THR A 58 22.10 -7.31 -30.29
N ASP A 59 22.57 -6.15 -30.77
CA ASP A 59 23.97 -5.73 -30.68
C ASP A 59 24.30 -5.24 -29.26
N LYS A 60 25.09 -6.03 -28.54
CA LYS A 60 25.56 -5.70 -27.18
C LYS A 60 26.30 -4.36 -27.11
N ASN A 61 27.08 -3.99 -28.13
CA ASN A 61 27.78 -2.71 -28.10
C ASN A 61 26.82 -1.52 -28.17
N TYR A 62 25.75 -1.66 -28.96
CA TYR A 62 24.70 -0.64 -29.04
C TYR A 62 23.93 -0.56 -27.72
N ILE A 63 23.48 -1.69 -27.19
CA ILE A 63 22.72 -1.75 -25.92
C ILE A 63 23.51 -1.11 -24.78
N ASN A 64 24.79 -1.45 -24.64
CA ASN A 64 25.64 -0.93 -23.56
C ASN A 64 25.77 0.59 -23.63
N LYS A 65 26.05 1.14 -24.82
CA LYS A 65 26.12 2.60 -25.02
C LYS A 65 24.77 3.27 -24.81
N PHE A 66 23.70 2.64 -25.29
CA PHE A 66 22.34 3.15 -25.15
C PHE A 66 21.93 3.25 -23.67
N ILE A 67 22.16 2.18 -22.89
CA ILE A 67 21.96 2.15 -21.44
C ILE A 67 22.82 3.20 -20.75
N GLN A 68 24.11 3.28 -21.07
CA GLN A 68 25.01 4.27 -20.48
C GLN A 68 24.52 5.70 -20.69
N PHE A 69 24.06 6.04 -21.90
CA PHE A 69 23.49 7.36 -22.15
C PHE A 69 22.20 7.59 -21.36
N MET A 70 21.31 6.60 -21.25
CA MET A 70 20.09 6.74 -20.44
C MET A 70 20.38 6.94 -18.95
N VAL A 71 21.44 6.33 -18.43
CA VAL A 71 21.89 6.53 -17.03
C VAL A 71 22.44 7.93 -16.83
N LEU A 72 23.20 8.47 -17.79
CA LEU A 72 23.80 9.81 -17.71
C LEU A 72 22.81 10.94 -18.01
N ASP A 73 21.73 10.65 -18.74
CA ASP A 73 20.67 11.59 -19.11
C ASP A 73 19.76 11.83 -17.90
N GLU A 74 20.28 12.69 -17.00
CA GLU A 74 19.68 13.18 -15.77
C GLU A 74 19.48 14.71 -15.91
N GLU A 75 18.21 15.16 -15.91
CA GLU A 75 17.93 16.58 -15.68
C GLU A 75 18.24 16.89 -14.21
N LYS A 76 19.09 17.89 -13.98
CA LYS A 76 19.81 18.19 -12.72
C LYS A 76 18.96 18.39 -11.45
N GLU A 77 17.64 18.31 -11.51
CA GLU A 77 16.76 18.65 -10.39
C GLU A 77 16.01 17.44 -9.79
N ALA A 78 15.75 16.36 -10.54
CA ALA A 78 15.19 15.12 -10.00
C ALA A 78 15.31 13.93 -10.96
N ILE A 79 15.87 12.81 -10.49
CA ILE A 79 15.88 11.54 -11.22
C ILE A 79 14.51 10.89 -11.03
N ASN A 80 13.69 10.85 -12.08
CA ASN A 80 12.34 10.31 -12.04
C ASN A 80 12.16 9.17 -13.03
N PHE A 81 11.30 8.20 -12.69
CA PHE A 81 10.91 7.12 -13.59
C PHE A 81 10.27 7.68 -14.86
N ASP A 82 10.86 7.39 -16.02
CA ASP A 82 10.43 7.94 -17.30
C ASP A 82 9.39 7.04 -17.99
N MET A 83 8.19 7.60 -18.16
CA MET A 83 7.06 6.91 -18.79
C MET A 83 7.25 6.66 -20.29
N PHE A 84 8.00 7.50 -21.00
CA PHE A 84 8.29 7.31 -22.42
C PHE A 84 9.31 6.19 -22.63
N ARG A 85 10.37 6.15 -21.84
CA ARG A 85 11.37 5.05 -21.87
C ARG A 85 10.72 3.72 -21.54
N PHE A 86 9.93 3.66 -20.47
CA PHE A 86 9.11 2.48 -20.14
C PHE A 86 8.23 2.03 -21.32
N ARG A 87 7.50 2.95 -21.97
CA ARG A 87 6.62 2.63 -23.10
C ARG A 87 7.41 2.13 -24.33
N MET A 88 8.61 2.65 -24.56
CA MET A 88 9.51 2.16 -25.59
C MET A 88 9.93 0.71 -25.31
N PHE A 89 10.42 0.41 -24.10
CA PHE A 89 10.80 -0.96 -23.72
C PHE A 89 9.61 -1.92 -23.78
N LYS A 90 8.44 -1.50 -23.29
CA LYS A 90 7.18 -2.25 -23.47
C LYS A 90 6.95 -2.60 -24.94
N GLY A 91 7.17 -1.66 -25.86
CA GLY A 91 7.06 -1.87 -27.30
C GLY A 91 8.05 -2.93 -27.82
N LEU A 92 9.32 -2.84 -27.41
CA LEU A 92 10.37 -3.80 -27.79
C LEU A 92 10.01 -5.22 -27.37
N PHE A 93 9.74 -5.46 -26.08
CA PHE A 93 9.44 -6.80 -25.58
C PHE A 93 8.09 -7.34 -26.09
N ARG A 94 7.10 -6.46 -26.32
CA ARG A 94 5.83 -6.87 -26.95
C ARG A 94 6.05 -7.45 -28.35
N ASN A 95 6.94 -6.84 -29.13
CA ASN A 95 7.14 -7.15 -30.55
C ASN A 95 8.13 -8.31 -30.75
N PHE A 96 9.24 -8.34 -29.99
CA PHE A 96 10.36 -9.28 -30.22
C PHE A 96 10.43 -10.44 -29.21
N GLY A 97 9.62 -10.40 -28.15
CA GLY A 97 9.52 -11.54 -27.23
C GLY A 97 10.80 -11.82 -26.44
N LEU A 98 11.05 -13.10 -26.19
CA LEU A 98 12.22 -13.60 -25.46
C LEU A 98 13.55 -13.29 -26.14
N ALA A 99 13.56 -13.09 -27.47
CA ALA A 99 14.79 -12.89 -28.23
C ALA A 99 15.60 -11.68 -27.75
N LEU A 100 14.93 -10.65 -27.21
CA LEU A 100 15.61 -9.50 -26.62
C LEU A 100 15.82 -9.62 -25.11
N VAL A 101 15.08 -10.46 -24.39
CA VAL A 101 15.22 -10.58 -22.92
C VAL A 101 16.66 -10.94 -22.56
N ASP A 102 17.22 -11.94 -23.24
CA ASP A 102 18.61 -12.37 -23.01
C ASP A 102 19.63 -11.28 -23.32
N SER A 103 19.34 -10.43 -24.30
CA SER A 103 20.19 -9.31 -24.67
C SER A 103 20.29 -8.23 -23.59
N PHE A 104 19.41 -8.22 -22.58
CA PHE A 104 19.43 -7.21 -21.51
C PHE A 104 19.78 -7.76 -20.13
N MET A 105 19.68 -9.07 -19.87
CA MET A 105 19.78 -9.60 -18.49
C MET A 105 21.12 -9.29 -17.81
N ASP A 106 22.26 -9.49 -18.48
CA ASP A 106 23.59 -9.20 -17.91
C ASP A 106 23.76 -7.72 -17.57
N ASP A 107 23.21 -6.85 -18.43
CA ASP A 107 23.27 -5.40 -18.26
C ASP A 107 22.38 -4.97 -17.09
N LEU A 108 21.21 -5.57 -16.92
CA LEU A 108 20.34 -5.35 -15.76
C LEU A 108 21.04 -5.71 -14.45
N TYR A 109 21.71 -6.86 -14.37
CA TYR A 109 22.50 -7.23 -13.19
C TYR A 109 23.63 -6.24 -12.91
N THR A 110 24.29 -5.74 -13.96
CA THR A 110 25.33 -4.72 -13.84
C THR A 110 24.78 -3.42 -13.25
N LEU A 111 23.60 -2.97 -13.72
CA LEU A 111 22.96 -1.75 -13.26
C LEU A 111 22.55 -1.81 -11.78
N ILE A 112 21.96 -2.92 -11.33
CA ILE A 112 21.50 -3.03 -9.91
C ILE A 112 22.66 -3.25 -8.92
N ARG A 113 23.85 -3.58 -9.44
CA ARG A 113 25.08 -3.74 -8.67
C ARG A 113 25.93 -2.46 -8.68
N ASP A 114 25.53 -1.43 -9.41
CA ASP A 114 26.21 -0.13 -9.40
C ASP A 114 26.18 0.47 -7.98
N LYS A 115 27.36 0.78 -7.44
CA LYS A 115 27.56 1.44 -6.15
C LYS A 115 28.27 2.78 -6.29
N THR A 116 28.36 3.29 -7.52
CA THR A 116 28.98 4.59 -7.81
C THR A 116 27.95 5.71 -7.69
N LYS A 117 28.35 6.94 -8.00
CA LYS A 117 27.47 8.12 -7.98
C LYS A 117 26.27 8.02 -8.95
N THR A 118 26.29 7.11 -9.92
CA THR A 118 25.21 6.89 -10.88
C THR A 118 24.22 5.82 -10.42
N GLN A 119 24.35 5.28 -9.20
CA GLN A 119 23.52 4.19 -8.69
C GLN A 119 22.01 4.46 -8.84
N GLU A 120 21.55 5.67 -8.53
CA GLU A 120 20.13 6.05 -8.65
C GLU A 120 19.65 5.96 -10.10
N GLY A 121 20.37 6.60 -11.03
CA GLY A 121 20.12 6.52 -12.46
C GLY A 121 20.20 5.08 -13.01
N SER A 122 21.14 4.28 -12.53
CA SER A 122 21.29 2.87 -12.90
C SER A 122 20.07 2.03 -12.49
N HIS A 123 19.63 2.15 -11.23
CA HIS A 123 18.42 1.47 -10.76
C HIS A 123 17.16 1.97 -11.47
N ARG A 124 17.06 3.27 -11.77
CA ARG A 124 15.96 3.84 -12.55
C ARG A 124 15.84 3.18 -13.92
N VAL A 125 16.94 3.16 -14.69
CA VAL A 125 16.95 2.59 -16.05
C VAL A 125 16.63 1.09 -15.99
N ALA A 126 17.19 0.37 -15.02
CA ALA A 126 16.87 -1.05 -14.82
C ALA A 126 15.37 -1.26 -14.54
N ALA A 127 14.78 -0.44 -13.66
CA ALA A 127 13.37 -0.47 -13.33
C ALA A 127 12.48 -0.16 -14.55
N GLU A 128 12.85 0.80 -15.40
CA GLU A 128 12.13 1.14 -16.64
C GLU A 128 12.14 -0.01 -17.66
N ILE A 129 13.31 -0.64 -17.85
CA ILE A 129 13.47 -1.81 -18.73
C ILE A 129 12.62 -2.98 -18.22
N VAL A 130 12.71 -3.30 -16.93
CA VAL A 130 11.99 -4.44 -16.32
C VAL A 130 10.49 -4.22 -16.33
N ALA A 131 10.02 -2.99 -16.04
CA ALA A 131 8.61 -2.66 -16.21
C ALA A 131 8.16 -2.86 -17.66
N GLY A 132 9.00 -2.46 -18.62
CA GLY A 132 8.80 -2.71 -20.04
C GLY A 132 8.74 -4.21 -20.39
N MET A 133 9.62 -5.04 -19.82
CA MET A 133 9.61 -6.49 -19.99
C MET A 133 8.29 -7.10 -19.50
N ILE A 134 7.93 -6.82 -18.24
CA ILE A 134 6.71 -7.36 -17.62
C ILE A 134 5.50 -6.89 -18.42
N ARG A 135 5.40 -5.60 -18.75
CA ARG A 135 4.24 -5.07 -19.47
C ARG A 135 4.19 -5.47 -20.94
N GLY A 136 5.35 -5.63 -21.58
CA GLY A 136 5.47 -6.15 -22.94
C GLY A 136 5.05 -7.63 -23.04
N SER A 137 5.16 -8.38 -21.93
CA SER A 137 4.82 -9.79 -21.86
C SER A 137 3.32 -10.11 -21.80
N LYS A 138 2.45 -9.10 -21.75
CA LYS A 138 0.98 -9.23 -21.60
C LYS A 138 0.33 -10.35 -22.43
N HIS A 139 0.70 -10.45 -23.71
CA HIS A 139 0.10 -11.39 -24.66
C HIS A 139 0.99 -12.61 -24.96
N TRP A 140 2.00 -12.87 -24.12
CA TRP A 140 2.90 -14.00 -24.29
C TRP A 140 2.19 -15.33 -23.99
N THR A 141 2.75 -16.41 -24.52
CA THR A 141 2.31 -17.77 -24.15
C THR A 141 2.76 -18.06 -22.72
N LEU A 142 2.15 -19.05 -22.08
CA LEU A 142 2.48 -19.46 -20.74
C LEU A 142 3.95 -19.89 -20.65
N ASP A 143 4.43 -20.67 -21.61
CA ASP A 143 5.83 -21.13 -21.68
C ASP A 143 6.82 -19.94 -21.74
N MET A 144 6.51 -18.93 -22.56
CA MET A 144 7.35 -17.73 -22.65
C MET A 144 7.35 -16.93 -21.34
N LEU A 145 6.21 -16.89 -20.65
CA LEU A 145 6.14 -16.27 -19.32
C LEU A 145 6.94 -17.09 -18.30
N ASP A 146 6.90 -18.41 -18.34
CA ASP A 146 7.75 -19.23 -17.46
C ASP A 146 9.23 -18.97 -17.69
N GLU A 147 9.68 -18.89 -18.93
CA GLU A 147 11.08 -18.52 -19.26
C GLU A 147 11.45 -17.11 -18.79
N LEU A 148 10.55 -16.13 -18.95
CA LEU A 148 10.77 -14.78 -18.46
C LEU A 148 10.92 -14.76 -16.93
N TRP A 149 10.00 -15.39 -16.21
CA TRP A 149 9.96 -15.34 -14.75
C TRP A 149 11.04 -16.20 -14.10
N LYS A 150 11.50 -17.28 -14.74
CA LYS A 150 12.74 -18.00 -14.34
C LYS A 150 13.95 -17.06 -14.23
N LYS A 151 14.01 -16.03 -15.09
CA LYS A 151 15.08 -15.02 -15.10
C LYS A 151 14.76 -13.84 -14.19
N LEU A 152 13.53 -13.33 -14.21
CA LEU A 152 13.14 -12.15 -13.44
C LEU A 152 13.05 -12.41 -11.93
N THR A 153 12.57 -13.58 -11.48
CA THR A 153 12.45 -13.85 -10.03
C THR A 153 13.79 -13.76 -9.29
N PRO A 154 14.88 -14.46 -9.69
CA PRO A 154 16.18 -14.30 -9.02
C PRO A 154 16.75 -12.89 -9.16
N PHE A 155 16.54 -12.23 -10.30
CA PHE A 155 16.94 -10.83 -10.49
C PHE A 155 16.23 -9.88 -9.51
N LEU A 156 14.90 -10.00 -9.36
CA LEU A 156 14.12 -9.16 -8.45
C LEU A 156 14.44 -9.45 -6.97
N ASN A 157 14.82 -10.68 -6.63
CA ASN A 157 15.36 -10.98 -5.29
C ASN A 157 16.65 -10.19 -5.04
N GLU A 158 17.56 -10.15 -6.01
CA GLU A 158 18.80 -9.41 -5.90
C GLU A 158 18.59 -7.88 -5.89
N VAL A 159 17.59 -7.39 -6.63
CA VAL A 159 17.12 -6.00 -6.54
C VAL A 159 16.79 -5.67 -5.09
N CYS A 160 15.98 -6.50 -4.43
CA CYS A 160 15.54 -6.27 -3.05
C CYS A 160 16.73 -6.20 -2.08
N THR A 161 17.81 -6.92 -2.32
CA THR A 161 19.03 -6.84 -1.49
C THR A 161 19.91 -5.63 -1.77
N ASN A 162 19.72 -4.97 -2.93
CA ASN A 162 20.53 -3.84 -3.38
C ASN A 162 19.80 -2.49 -3.30
N LEU A 163 18.59 -2.44 -2.75
CA LEU A 163 17.83 -1.21 -2.60
C LEU A 163 18.54 -0.21 -1.67
N SER A 164 18.31 1.07 -1.95
CA SER A 164 18.67 2.23 -1.15
C SER A 164 17.47 3.18 -1.06
N VAL A 165 17.58 4.21 -0.22
CA VAL A 165 16.51 5.19 0.03
C VAL A 165 16.11 5.90 -1.27
N GLU A 166 17.09 6.17 -2.13
CA GLU A 166 16.91 6.86 -3.42
C GLU A 166 16.25 5.93 -4.46
N THR A 167 16.59 4.64 -4.42
CA THR A 167 16.22 3.70 -5.51
C THR A 167 14.89 2.97 -5.30
N VAL A 168 14.41 2.84 -4.06
CA VAL A 168 13.16 2.11 -3.74
C VAL A 168 11.94 2.70 -4.46
N SER A 169 11.94 4.02 -4.67
CA SER A 169 10.85 4.74 -5.36
C SER A 169 10.71 4.32 -6.83
N HIS A 170 11.83 4.06 -7.53
CA HIS A 170 11.85 3.61 -8.92
C HIS A 170 11.29 2.19 -9.06
N TRP A 171 11.63 1.30 -8.13
CA TRP A 171 11.09 -0.06 -8.11
C TRP A 171 9.61 -0.09 -7.74
N GLY A 172 9.18 0.77 -6.82
CA GLY A 172 7.75 1.01 -6.57
C GLY A 172 7.00 1.45 -7.82
N SER A 173 7.60 2.34 -8.63
CA SER A 173 7.05 2.79 -9.92
C SER A 173 7.05 1.67 -10.97
N CYS A 174 8.12 0.90 -11.07
CA CYS A 174 8.19 -0.27 -11.96
C CYS A 174 7.04 -1.25 -11.69
N PHE A 175 6.81 -1.61 -10.42
CA PHE A 175 5.73 -2.51 -10.04
C PHE A 175 4.35 -1.90 -10.31
N LYS A 176 4.13 -0.63 -9.95
CA LYS A 176 2.89 0.10 -10.25
C LYS A 176 2.53 0.02 -11.73
N TYR A 177 3.42 0.47 -12.62
CA TYR A 177 3.16 0.54 -14.07
C TYR A 177 3.13 -0.84 -14.76
N SER A 178 3.79 -1.85 -14.17
CA SER A 178 3.69 -3.23 -14.63
C SER A 178 2.30 -3.82 -14.39
N MET A 179 1.64 -3.45 -13.29
CA MET A 179 0.34 -4.02 -12.85
C MET A 179 -0.88 -3.20 -13.30
N GLU A 180 -0.69 -1.93 -13.64
CA GLU A 180 -1.77 -1.03 -14.10
C GLU A 180 -2.54 -1.63 -15.30
N ASP A 181 -3.87 -1.63 -15.25
CA ASP A 181 -4.71 -2.15 -16.34
C ASP A 181 -4.32 -3.59 -16.78
N GLU A 182 -4.02 -4.47 -15.84
CA GLU A 182 -3.75 -5.88 -16.09
C GLU A 182 -4.66 -6.77 -15.24
N ASP A 183 -5.03 -7.94 -15.77
CA ASP A 183 -5.76 -8.95 -15.01
C ASP A 183 -4.80 -9.63 -14.01
N PRO A 184 -5.15 -9.74 -12.71
CA PRO A 184 -4.29 -10.36 -11.70
C PRO A 184 -3.86 -11.79 -12.06
N ARG A 185 -4.69 -12.54 -12.80
CA ARG A 185 -4.37 -13.91 -13.22
C ARG A 185 -3.23 -13.96 -14.24
N ARG A 186 -2.98 -12.88 -15.00
CA ARG A 186 -1.80 -12.78 -15.86
C ARG A 186 -0.52 -12.52 -15.06
N MET A 187 -0.67 -11.74 -14.00
CA MET A 187 0.44 -11.22 -13.19
C MET A 187 0.67 -12.04 -11.92
N TYR A 188 0.14 -13.26 -11.84
CA TYR A 188 0.19 -14.06 -10.62
C TYR A 188 1.64 -14.28 -10.13
N ARG A 189 2.62 -14.43 -11.03
CA ARG A 189 4.03 -14.59 -10.64
C ARG A 189 4.59 -13.35 -9.94
N LEU A 190 4.20 -12.14 -10.37
CA LEU A 190 4.54 -10.90 -9.68
C LEU A 190 3.82 -10.79 -8.32
N ILE A 191 2.53 -11.15 -8.29
CA ILE A 191 1.75 -11.14 -7.04
C ILE A 191 2.38 -12.10 -6.02
N GLU A 192 2.75 -13.30 -6.45
CA GLU A 192 3.42 -14.30 -5.62
C GLU A 192 4.81 -13.85 -5.17
N PHE A 193 5.59 -13.22 -6.06
CA PHE A 193 6.87 -12.61 -5.69
C PHE A 193 6.68 -11.56 -4.59
N LEU A 194 5.79 -10.59 -4.78
CA LEU A 194 5.51 -9.56 -3.77
C LEU A 194 4.99 -10.17 -2.46
N ARG A 195 4.10 -11.17 -2.55
CA ARG A 195 3.61 -11.91 -1.39
C ARG A 195 4.75 -12.61 -0.64
N SER A 196 5.72 -13.17 -1.36
CA SER A 196 6.86 -13.87 -0.77
C SER A 196 7.75 -12.95 0.07
N LEU A 197 7.78 -11.64 -0.23
CA LEU A 197 8.55 -10.66 0.53
C LEU A 197 8.11 -10.57 1.99
N MET A 198 6.86 -10.87 2.32
CA MET A 198 6.39 -10.92 3.72
C MET A 198 7.16 -11.93 4.57
N ASN A 199 7.62 -13.03 3.96
CA ASN A 199 8.29 -14.12 4.66
C ASN A 199 9.83 -13.96 4.64
N ASN A 200 10.36 -12.98 3.91
CA ASN A 200 11.80 -12.81 3.78
C ASN A 200 12.36 -12.15 5.03
N GLN A 201 13.14 -12.89 5.81
CA GLN A 201 13.78 -12.35 7.01
C GLN A 201 14.87 -11.35 6.63
N THR A 202 14.60 -10.06 6.82
CA THR A 202 15.58 -8.98 6.71
C THR A 202 16.29 -8.80 8.04
N MET A 203 17.18 -9.75 8.40
CA MET A 203 17.93 -9.82 9.66
C MET A 203 18.38 -8.44 10.19
N GLY A 204 17.56 -7.80 11.02
CA GLY A 204 17.83 -6.50 11.65
C GLY A 204 17.95 -5.28 10.73
N ASN A 205 17.67 -5.38 9.43
CA ASN A 205 17.78 -4.25 8.51
C ASN A 205 16.42 -3.54 8.32
N THR A 206 16.19 -2.52 9.14
CA THR A 206 14.95 -1.73 9.14
C THR A 206 14.62 -1.14 7.78
N PHE A 207 15.62 -0.67 7.03
CA PHE A 207 15.39 -0.07 5.70
C PHE A 207 14.88 -1.11 4.70
N LEU A 208 15.51 -2.28 4.64
CA LEU A 208 15.08 -3.34 3.74
C LEU A 208 13.67 -3.82 4.09
N GLU A 209 13.35 -3.95 5.37
CA GLU A 209 12.01 -4.32 5.82
C GLU A 209 10.96 -3.28 5.40
N THR A 210 11.23 -1.98 5.62
CA THR A 210 10.33 -0.91 5.15
C THR A 210 10.17 -0.91 3.63
N SER A 211 11.25 -1.20 2.90
CA SER A 211 11.22 -1.28 1.44
C SER A 211 10.32 -2.43 0.98
N GLN A 212 10.41 -3.60 1.60
CA GLN A 212 9.54 -4.73 1.30
C GLN A 212 8.06 -4.39 1.53
N TRP A 213 7.72 -3.76 2.66
CA TRP A 213 6.34 -3.32 2.92
C TRP A 213 5.85 -2.31 1.87
N SER A 214 6.69 -1.35 1.48
CA SER A 214 6.37 -0.38 0.42
C SER A 214 6.12 -1.05 -0.94
N LEU A 215 6.91 -2.07 -1.28
CA LEU A 215 6.74 -2.84 -2.52
C LEU A 215 5.49 -3.74 -2.46
N ILE A 216 5.22 -4.41 -1.34
CA ILE A 216 4.00 -5.21 -1.12
C ILE A 216 2.77 -4.33 -1.30
N GLN A 217 2.79 -3.09 -0.80
CA GLN A 217 1.68 -2.15 -0.92
C GLN A 217 1.27 -1.89 -2.38
N ARG A 218 2.20 -2.02 -3.35
CA ARG A 218 1.92 -1.83 -4.79
C ARG A 218 0.91 -2.83 -5.36
N LEU A 219 0.54 -3.88 -4.63
CA LEU A 219 -0.59 -4.75 -4.96
C LEU A 219 -1.93 -4.00 -5.02
N ASP A 220 -1.99 -2.77 -4.50
CA ASP A 220 -3.13 -1.85 -4.60
C ASP A 220 -3.58 -1.59 -6.04
N ASN A 221 -2.67 -1.71 -7.01
CA ASN A 221 -2.95 -1.58 -8.44
C ASN A 221 -3.93 -2.64 -8.98
N PHE A 222 -4.14 -3.76 -8.26
CA PHE A 222 -5.18 -4.73 -8.61
C PHE A 222 -6.55 -4.43 -7.99
N GLU A 223 -6.60 -3.43 -7.11
CA GLU A 223 -7.79 -2.90 -6.47
C GLU A 223 -8.64 -4.02 -5.82
N TRP A 224 -9.92 -4.10 -6.20
CA TRP A 224 -10.89 -5.03 -5.67
C TRP A 224 -10.71 -6.49 -6.16
N ARG A 225 -9.74 -6.77 -7.04
CA ARG A 225 -9.68 -8.07 -7.73
C ARG A 225 -8.87 -9.15 -7.01
N ILE A 226 -8.16 -8.81 -5.92
CA ILE A 226 -7.32 -9.74 -5.14
C ILE A 226 -7.66 -9.80 -3.63
N PRO A 227 -8.94 -9.96 -3.24
CA PRO A 227 -9.36 -9.91 -1.84
C PRO A 227 -8.60 -10.87 -0.91
N ALA A 228 -8.39 -12.12 -1.34
CA ALA A 228 -7.74 -13.12 -0.51
C ALA A 228 -6.26 -12.81 -0.18
N ILE A 229 -5.57 -12.11 -1.08
CA ILE A 229 -4.18 -11.67 -0.84
C ILE A 229 -4.19 -10.58 0.22
N TRP A 230 -5.11 -9.62 0.11
CA TRP A 230 -5.28 -8.59 1.13
C TRP A 230 -5.69 -9.16 2.48
N CYS A 231 -6.53 -10.19 2.54
CA CYS A 231 -6.85 -10.90 3.78
C CYS A 231 -5.60 -11.55 4.41
N ALA A 232 -4.78 -12.23 3.61
CA ALA A 232 -3.54 -12.82 4.11
C ALA A 232 -2.53 -11.77 4.59
N ILE A 233 -2.35 -10.68 3.83
CA ILE A 233 -1.48 -9.55 4.21
C ILE A 233 -1.99 -8.90 5.50
N ASN A 234 -3.29 -8.66 5.61
CA ASN A 234 -3.89 -8.05 6.80
C ASN A 234 -3.68 -8.92 8.05
N GLN A 235 -3.94 -10.22 7.93
CA GLN A 235 -3.72 -11.17 9.03
C GLN A 235 -2.25 -11.20 9.47
N TYR A 236 -1.32 -11.20 8.53
CA TYR A 236 0.11 -11.20 8.83
C TYR A 236 0.57 -9.87 9.47
N ALA A 237 0.24 -8.73 8.85
CA ALA A 237 0.69 -7.42 9.28
C ALA A 237 0.20 -7.02 10.69
N LYS A 238 -0.98 -7.53 11.11
CA LYS A 238 -1.52 -7.28 12.46
C LYS A 238 -0.63 -7.77 13.60
N GLU A 239 0.16 -8.81 13.37
CA GLU A 239 1.07 -9.37 14.38
C GLU A 239 2.21 -8.40 14.73
N PHE A 240 2.47 -7.41 13.86
CA PHE A 240 3.59 -6.47 13.97
C PHE A 240 3.17 -5.04 14.36
N LEU A 241 1.95 -4.85 14.86
CA LEU A 241 1.45 -3.52 15.26
C LEU A 241 2.25 -2.85 16.39
N ASP A 242 3.01 -3.61 17.18
CA ASP A 242 3.89 -3.12 18.26
C ASP A 242 5.39 -3.22 17.92
N HIS A 243 5.74 -3.34 16.63
CA HIS A 243 7.12 -3.49 16.17
C HIS A 243 8.08 -2.44 16.78
N PRO A 244 9.31 -2.78 17.22
CA PRO A 244 10.17 -1.81 17.90
C PRO A 244 10.50 -0.55 17.07
N TYR A 245 10.65 -0.70 15.75
CA TYR A 245 11.04 0.41 14.87
C TYR A 245 9.85 1.16 14.28
N LYS A 246 9.81 2.48 14.51
CA LYS A 246 8.74 3.39 14.05
C LYS A 246 8.52 3.35 12.54
N ALA A 247 9.60 3.39 11.75
CA ALA A 247 9.49 3.40 10.29
C ALA A 247 8.77 2.15 9.73
N ILE A 248 8.97 0.99 10.36
CA ILE A 248 8.28 -0.25 9.99
C ILE A 248 6.81 -0.18 10.38
N ARG A 249 6.49 0.31 11.59
CA ARG A 249 5.11 0.50 12.04
C ARG A 249 4.32 1.45 11.12
N GLU A 250 4.93 2.52 10.64
CA GLU A 250 4.30 3.45 9.69
C GLU A 250 3.96 2.78 8.35
N HIS A 251 4.83 1.90 7.85
CA HIS A 251 4.57 1.12 6.64
C HIS A 251 3.51 0.04 6.88
N ILE A 252 3.53 -0.64 8.03
CA ILE A 252 2.50 -1.61 8.42
C ILE A 252 1.13 -0.93 8.50
N ALA A 253 1.04 0.23 9.16
CA ALA A 253 -0.17 1.03 9.21
C ALA A 253 -0.66 1.39 7.80
N SER A 254 0.25 1.82 6.92
CA SER A 254 -0.04 2.15 5.52
C SER A 254 -0.63 0.97 4.74
N VAL A 255 0.01 -0.20 4.85
CA VAL A 255 -0.43 -1.44 4.20
C VAL A 255 -1.79 -1.92 4.74
N LEU A 256 -1.99 -1.87 6.05
CA LEU A 256 -3.26 -2.22 6.68
C LEU A 256 -4.37 -1.26 6.25
N GLY A 257 -4.11 0.05 6.22
CA GLY A 257 -5.03 1.06 5.72
C GLY A 257 -5.46 0.76 4.28
N THR A 258 -4.49 0.58 3.37
CA THR A 258 -4.76 0.19 1.99
C THR A 258 -5.61 -1.08 1.89
N SER A 259 -5.31 -2.12 2.70
CA SER A 259 -6.08 -3.38 2.67
C SER A 259 -7.56 -3.19 3.05
N LEU A 260 -7.84 -2.25 3.97
CA LEU A 260 -9.18 -1.94 4.48
C LEU A 260 -9.94 -0.94 3.58
N SER A 261 -9.23 -0.19 2.72
CA SER A 261 -9.81 0.81 1.83
C SER A 261 -10.79 0.23 0.81
N PHE A 262 -10.65 -1.05 0.48
CA PHE A 262 -11.48 -1.75 -0.49
C PHE A 262 -12.81 -2.29 0.09
N ASP A 263 -13.00 -2.26 1.41
CA ASP A 263 -14.26 -2.65 2.05
C ASP A 263 -15.33 -1.56 1.89
N ILE A 264 -15.79 -1.34 0.67
CA ILE A 264 -16.75 -0.29 0.31
C ILE A 264 -18.18 -0.82 0.46
N ARG A 265 -19.08 -0.01 1.03
CA ARG A 265 -20.51 -0.29 1.17
C ARG A 265 -21.29 0.56 0.18
N LEU A 266 -21.81 -0.09 -0.86
CA LEU A 266 -22.71 0.54 -1.83
C LEU A 266 -24.17 0.28 -1.45
N SER A 267 -25.05 1.23 -1.78
CA SER A 267 -26.51 1.02 -1.65
C SER A 267 -26.94 -0.12 -2.56
N ASN A 268 -27.48 -1.19 -1.96
CA ASN A 268 -27.81 -2.46 -2.61
C ASN A 268 -26.59 -3.27 -3.12
N GLY A 269 -25.37 -2.94 -2.66
CA GLY A 269 -24.17 -3.71 -2.94
C GLY A 269 -24.08 -4.99 -2.10
N GLN A 270 -23.32 -5.97 -2.59
CA GLN A 270 -22.92 -7.12 -1.78
C GLN A 270 -21.74 -6.76 -0.88
N SER A 271 -21.61 -7.43 0.26
CA SER A 271 -20.42 -7.34 1.09
C SER A 271 -19.17 -7.71 0.31
N THR A 272 -18.11 -6.94 0.49
CA THR A 272 -16.82 -7.22 -0.14
C THR A 272 -16.19 -8.48 0.45
N ARG A 273 -15.21 -9.04 -0.27
CA ARG A 273 -14.41 -10.19 0.21
C ARG A 273 -13.07 -9.77 0.82
N HIS A 274 -12.80 -8.47 0.85
CA HIS A 274 -11.59 -7.87 1.43
C HIS A 274 -11.65 -7.89 2.96
N PRO A 275 -10.54 -7.55 3.64
CA PRO A 275 -10.56 -7.35 5.09
C PRO A 275 -11.72 -6.45 5.52
N ASN A 276 -12.60 -7.00 6.35
CA ASN A 276 -13.77 -6.29 6.84
C ASN A 276 -13.36 -5.32 7.96
N VAL A 277 -13.79 -4.05 7.86
CA VAL A 277 -13.38 -3.04 8.85
C VAL A 277 -13.95 -3.33 10.23
N ASP A 278 -15.20 -3.79 10.37
CA ASP A 278 -15.77 -4.11 11.69
C ASP A 278 -14.97 -5.19 12.41
N GLN A 279 -14.70 -6.31 11.73
CA GLN A 279 -13.91 -7.41 12.27
C GLN A 279 -12.48 -6.96 12.61
N PHE A 280 -11.89 -6.10 11.76
CA PHE A 280 -10.58 -5.54 12.02
C PHE A 280 -10.60 -4.67 13.29
N ILE A 281 -11.54 -3.72 13.39
CA ILE A 281 -11.69 -2.85 14.58
C ILE A 281 -11.84 -3.69 15.85
N ASP A 282 -12.72 -4.68 15.83
CA ASP A 282 -12.99 -5.51 17.01
C ASP A 282 -11.73 -6.25 17.47
N SER A 283 -10.92 -6.73 16.51
CA SER A 283 -9.67 -7.43 16.80
C SER A 283 -8.56 -6.54 17.37
N VAL A 284 -8.53 -5.23 17.03
CA VAL A 284 -7.49 -4.32 17.55
C VAL A 284 -7.92 -3.60 18.83
N ARG A 285 -9.23 -3.46 19.06
CA ARG A 285 -9.82 -2.71 20.18
C ARG A 285 -9.47 -3.31 21.53
N GLU A 286 -9.54 -4.62 21.69
CA GLU A 286 -9.24 -5.27 22.98
C GLU A 286 -7.76 -5.09 23.36
N ARG A 287 -6.86 -5.30 22.40
CA ARG A 287 -5.42 -5.07 22.61
C ARG A 287 -5.10 -3.59 22.82
N LEU A 288 -5.83 -2.67 22.18
CA LEU A 288 -5.70 -1.22 22.42
C LEU A 288 -6.09 -0.85 23.86
N ASN A 289 -7.19 -1.39 24.37
CA ASN A 289 -7.60 -1.23 25.76
C ASN A 289 -6.50 -1.70 26.73
N GLN A 290 -5.91 -2.87 26.47
CA GLN A 290 -4.83 -3.42 27.30
C GLN A 290 -3.60 -2.53 27.25
N ALA A 291 -3.19 -2.09 26.05
CA ALA A 291 -2.05 -1.20 25.86
C ALA A 291 -2.22 0.14 26.60
N ILE A 292 -3.42 0.75 26.54
CA ILE A 292 -3.73 2.00 27.28
C ILE A 292 -3.60 1.78 28.79
N LYS A 293 -4.11 0.67 29.33
CA LYS A 293 -3.99 0.34 30.75
C LYS A 293 -2.55 0.10 31.20
N ILE A 294 -1.73 -0.52 30.36
CA ILE A 294 -0.30 -0.73 30.63
C ILE A 294 0.41 0.64 30.66
N TYR A 295 0.16 1.47 29.64
CA TYR A 295 0.78 2.80 29.54
C TYR A 295 0.37 3.73 30.68
N GLU A 296 -0.89 3.68 31.15
CA GLU A 296 -1.37 4.45 32.31
C GLU A 296 -0.65 4.07 33.62
N LYS A 297 -0.25 2.81 33.77
CA LYS A 297 0.47 2.31 34.96
C LYS A 297 1.97 2.60 34.93
N LYS A 298 2.49 3.13 33.81
CA LYS A 298 3.90 3.44 33.67
C LYS A 298 4.31 4.45 34.74
N PRO A 299 5.41 4.22 35.48
CA PRO A 299 5.91 5.19 36.43
C PRO A 299 6.23 6.50 35.69
N LEU A 300 5.58 7.58 36.11
CA LEU A 300 5.90 8.94 35.66
C LEU A 300 7.39 9.19 35.92
N ALA A 301 8.11 9.68 34.91
CA ALA A 301 9.50 10.06 35.09
C ALA A 301 9.59 10.99 36.31
N ASN A 302 10.38 10.60 37.31
CA ASN A 302 10.52 11.38 38.54
C ASN A 302 10.93 12.81 38.19
N ILE A 303 10.35 13.77 38.93
CA ILE A 303 10.62 15.21 38.87
C ILE A 303 12.13 15.53 39.11
N SER A 304 12.94 14.53 39.49
CA SER A 304 14.39 14.61 39.73
C SER A 304 15.28 14.44 38.48
N GLY A 305 14.73 14.36 37.27
CA GLY A 305 15.55 14.35 36.04
C GLY A 305 16.34 13.06 35.77
N GLN A 306 16.06 11.98 36.51
CA GLN A 306 16.56 10.65 36.17
C GLN A 306 15.64 10.00 35.14
N TYR A 307 16.19 9.67 33.97
CA TYR A 307 15.51 8.84 32.97
C TYR A 307 15.17 7.48 33.59
N VAL A 308 13.88 7.26 33.88
CA VAL A 308 13.39 5.92 34.24
C VAL A 308 13.35 5.11 32.95
N GLU A 309 14.14 4.04 32.89
CA GLU A 309 14.13 3.12 31.76
C GLU A 309 12.73 2.50 31.65
N ILE A 310 12.08 2.69 30.50
CA ILE A 310 10.74 2.16 30.24
C ILE A 310 10.89 0.65 30.03
N ASP A 311 10.16 -0.15 30.80
CA ASP A 311 10.16 -1.60 30.62
C ASP A 311 9.68 -2.00 29.21
N SER A 312 10.04 -3.21 28.79
CA SER A 312 9.78 -3.68 27.44
C SER A 312 8.27 -3.81 27.13
N GLU A 313 7.44 -4.13 28.12
CA GLU A 313 5.99 -4.28 27.96
C GLU A 313 5.34 -2.91 27.76
N SER A 314 5.68 -1.92 28.59
CA SER A 314 5.24 -0.53 28.43
C SER A 314 5.68 0.05 27.08
N ARG A 315 6.89 -0.26 26.62
CA ARG A 315 7.36 0.18 25.30
C ARG A 315 6.55 -0.42 24.16
N ARG A 316 6.22 -1.71 24.23
CA ARG A 316 5.37 -2.38 23.24
C ARG A 316 3.95 -1.82 23.24
N ALA A 317 3.40 -1.51 24.41
CA ALA A 317 2.10 -0.86 24.53
C ALA A 317 2.08 0.51 23.84
N VAL A 318 3.12 1.35 24.04
CA VAL A 318 3.28 2.63 23.33
C VAL A 318 3.33 2.44 21.82
N ASN A 319 4.19 1.55 21.35
CA ASN A 319 4.35 1.28 19.92
C ASN A 319 3.02 0.84 19.29
N TYR A 320 2.24 0.03 20.01
CA TYR A 320 0.93 -0.42 19.57
C TYR A 320 -0.07 0.75 19.46
N ILE A 321 -0.15 1.59 20.49
CA ILE A 321 -1.05 2.76 20.51
C ILE A 321 -0.72 3.69 19.33
N GLU A 322 0.55 4.06 19.15
CA GLU A 322 0.99 4.92 18.05
C GLU A 322 0.58 4.37 16.68
N THR A 323 0.78 3.07 16.47
CA THR A 323 0.50 2.43 15.18
C THR A 323 -0.98 2.39 14.88
N VAL A 324 -1.81 2.10 15.90
CA VAL A 324 -3.26 2.10 15.75
C VAL A 324 -3.76 3.52 15.47
N ILE A 325 -3.22 4.56 16.14
CA ILE A 325 -3.56 5.96 15.82
C ILE A 325 -3.19 6.26 14.37
N GLN A 326 -1.96 5.97 13.95
CA GLN A 326 -1.46 6.24 12.61
C GLN A 326 -2.31 5.56 11.52
N LEU A 327 -2.68 4.30 11.76
CA LEU A 327 -3.58 3.55 10.88
C LEU A 327 -4.92 4.25 10.70
N HIS A 328 -5.55 4.69 11.80
CA HIS A 328 -6.84 5.39 11.73
C HIS A 328 -6.72 6.74 11.03
N THR A 329 -5.65 7.50 11.29
CA THR A 329 -5.37 8.74 10.58
C THR A 329 -5.29 8.53 9.06
N GLN A 330 -4.65 7.46 8.61
CA GLN A 330 -4.58 7.11 7.18
C GLN A 330 -5.93 6.69 6.61
N ILE A 331 -6.72 5.92 7.37
CA ILE A 331 -8.09 5.57 6.99
C ILE A 331 -8.91 6.84 6.78
N PHE A 332 -8.88 7.77 7.73
CA PHE A 332 -9.70 8.99 7.68
C PHE A 332 -9.30 9.98 6.60
N SER A 333 -8.00 10.06 6.28
CA SER A 333 -7.48 11.01 5.29
C SER A 333 -7.51 10.48 3.84
N GLY A 334 -7.46 9.16 3.64
CA GLY A 334 -7.24 8.58 2.32
C GLY A 334 -8.38 7.72 1.76
N HIS A 335 -9.34 7.28 2.57
CA HIS A 335 -10.36 6.34 2.12
C HIS A 335 -11.57 7.05 1.49
N ILE A 336 -12.21 6.37 0.53
CA ILE A 336 -13.45 6.86 -0.11
C ILE A 336 -14.63 6.85 0.87
N GLN A 337 -14.69 5.84 1.74
CA GLN A 337 -15.67 5.71 2.82
C GLN A 337 -14.93 5.53 4.16
N PRO A 338 -14.31 6.60 4.69
CA PRO A 338 -13.47 6.53 5.88
C PRO A 338 -14.28 6.28 7.16
N VAL A 339 -15.54 6.72 7.16
CA VAL A 339 -16.44 6.63 8.31
C VAL A 339 -17.33 5.41 8.16
N LYS A 340 -17.07 4.42 9.01
CA LYS A 340 -17.98 3.28 9.24
C LYS A 340 -18.35 3.29 10.71
N HIS A 341 -19.56 2.84 11.05
CA HIS A 341 -20.02 2.73 12.44
C HIS A 341 -19.03 2.01 13.36
N ALA A 342 -18.24 1.06 12.84
CA ALA A 342 -17.15 0.42 13.56
C ALA A 342 -16.19 1.40 14.25
N ILE A 343 -15.88 2.53 13.61
CA ILE A 343 -14.94 3.53 14.09
C ILE A 343 -15.38 4.15 15.42
N ILE A 344 -16.69 4.24 15.66
CA ILE A 344 -17.25 4.76 16.92
C ILE A 344 -16.74 3.95 18.12
N ARG A 345 -16.48 2.66 17.94
CA ARG A 345 -15.99 1.77 19.01
C ARG A 345 -14.57 2.07 19.49
N ILE A 346 -13.78 2.80 18.69
CA ILE A 346 -12.40 3.23 19.00
C ILE A 346 -12.34 4.69 19.45
N PHE A 347 -13.35 5.49 19.12
CA PHE A 347 -13.37 6.92 19.47
C PHE A 347 -13.15 7.20 20.97
N PRO A 348 -13.77 6.49 21.93
CA PRO A 348 -13.47 6.68 23.35
C PRO A 348 -12.00 6.51 23.70
N HIS A 349 -11.32 5.51 23.12
CA HIS A 349 -9.89 5.27 23.31
C HIS A 349 -9.06 6.45 22.83
N LEU A 350 -9.42 7.04 21.68
CA LEU A 350 -8.73 8.22 21.15
C LEU A 350 -8.83 9.41 22.11
N CYS A 351 -9.96 9.60 22.79
CA CYS A 351 -10.11 10.65 23.81
C CYS A 351 -9.33 10.33 25.10
N GLU A 352 -9.32 9.07 25.54
CA GLU A 352 -8.60 8.66 26.75
C GLU A 352 -7.07 8.80 26.62
N ILE A 353 -6.53 8.66 25.40
CA ILE A 353 -5.09 8.76 25.13
C ILE A 353 -4.50 10.10 25.58
N ASP A 354 -5.22 11.22 25.45
CA ASP A 354 -4.76 12.53 25.91
C ASP A 354 -4.51 12.56 27.43
N SER A 355 -5.25 11.76 28.19
CA SER A 355 -5.11 11.71 29.66
C SER A 355 -3.83 11.00 30.09
N ILE A 356 -3.38 10.03 29.30
CA ILE A 356 -2.19 9.21 29.59
C ILE A 356 -0.94 9.80 28.92
N ALA A 357 -1.09 10.47 27.77
CA ALA A 357 -0.02 11.09 27.00
C ALA A 357 0.24 12.56 27.38
N ALA A 358 -0.18 13.01 28.57
CA ALA A 358 -0.01 14.40 29.01
C ALA A 358 1.46 14.88 28.94
N ASN A 359 2.41 13.96 29.15
CA ASN A 359 3.86 14.19 29.10
C ASN A 359 4.53 13.61 27.84
N ASP A 360 3.76 13.16 26.86
CA ASP A 360 4.23 12.55 25.62
C ASP A 360 3.61 13.30 24.44
N ASP A 361 4.27 14.40 24.05
CA ASP A 361 3.78 15.32 23.03
C ASP A 361 3.49 14.59 21.71
N PHE A 362 4.30 13.60 21.33
CA PHE A 362 4.15 12.89 20.07
C PHE A 362 2.86 12.06 20.00
N ILE A 363 2.57 11.26 21.03
CA ILE A 363 1.35 10.44 21.07
C ILE A 363 0.11 11.33 21.15
N ARG A 364 0.17 12.38 21.99
CA ARG A 364 -0.92 13.34 22.14
C ARG A 364 -1.22 14.04 20.82
N ASP A 365 -0.22 14.59 20.16
CA ASP A 365 -0.39 15.31 18.89
C ASP A 365 -0.90 14.37 17.78
N SER A 366 -0.43 13.12 17.76
CA SER A 366 -0.93 12.10 16.83
C SER A 366 -2.41 11.77 17.08
N ALA A 367 -2.83 11.67 18.34
CA ALA A 367 -4.23 11.44 18.70
C ALA A 367 -5.12 12.64 18.34
N ILE A 368 -4.63 13.88 18.54
CA ILE A 368 -5.30 15.10 18.11
C ILE A 368 -5.50 15.09 16.59
N ILE A 369 -4.45 14.82 15.82
CA ILE A 369 -4.52 14.74 14.34
C ILE A 369 -5.55 13.69 13.92
N CYS A 370 -5.53 12.50 14.52
CA CYS A 370 -6.47 11.42 14.22
C CYS A 370 -7.92 11.85 14.46
N ARG A 371 -8.22 12.47 15.61
CA ARG A 371 -9.56 12.99 15.93
C ARG A 371 -9.96 14.14 15.01
N MET A 372 -9.04 15.02 14.63
CA MET A 372 -9.31 16.10 13.66
C MET A 372 -9.64 15.53 12.29
N CYS A 373 -8.86 14.56 11.79
CA CYS A 373 -9.14 13.87 10.53
C CYS A 373 -10.53 13.22 10.55
N LEU A 374 -10.94 12.59 11.67
CA LEU A 374 -12.30 12.07 11.83
C LEU A 374 -13.34 13.20 11.82
N ALA A 375 -13.14 14.27 12.60
CA ALA A 375 -14.12 15.34 12.77
C ALA A 375 -14.48 16.07 11.46
N VAL A 376 -13.53 16.14 10.51
CA VAL A 376 -13.74 16.80 9.21
C VAL A 376 -14.37 15.92 8.15
N THR A 377 -14.64 14.64 8.46
CA THR A 377 -15.33 13.74 7.53
C THR A 377 -16.86 13.94 7.56
N TYR A 378 -17.53 13.45 6.53
CA TYR A 378 -18.99 13.45 6.45
C TYR A 378 -19.60 12.34 7.32
N PHE A 379 -20.58 12.71 8.15
CA PHE A 379 -21.34 11.79 8.98
C PHE A 379 -22.81 11.75 8.57
N ASP A 380 -23.34 10.55 8.37
CA ASP A 380 -24.78 10.36 8.22
C ASP A 380 -25.51 10.50 9.57
N PRO A 381 -26.84 10.73 9.58
CA PRO A 381 -27.58 10.96 10.82
C PRO A 381 -27.53 9.81 11.82
N SER A 382 -27.44 8.55 11.38
CA SER A 382 -27.31 7.40 12.29
C SER A 382 -25.94 7.35 12.95
N PHE A 383 -24.88 7.66 12.20
CA PHE A 383 -23.53 7.76 12.77
C PHE A 383 -23.45 8.86 13.85
N ILE A 384 -24.07 10.02 13.60
CA ILE A 384 -24.09 11.13 14.59
C ILE A 384 -24.81 10.71 15.87
N GLU A 385 -25.93 10.01 15.78
CA GLU A 385 -26.69 9.53 16.95
C GLU A 385 -25.82 8.62 17.82
N GLU A 386 -25.22 7.58 17.24
CA GLU A 386 -24.34 6.66 17.96
C GLU A 386 -23.09 7.35 18.53
N LEU A 387 -22.54 8.32 17.80
CA LEU A 387 -21.39 9.09 18.26
C LEU A 387 -21.74 9.98 19.46
N ILE A 388 -22.93 10.58 19.48
CA ILE A 388 -23.42 11.37 20.62
C ILE A 388 -23.53 10.51 21.87
N GLU A 389 -24.03 9.26 21.75
CA GLU A 389 -24.07 8.32 22.89
C GLU A 389 -22.68 8.06 23.47
N GLN A 390 -21.66 7.89 22.62
CA GLN A 390 -20.27 7.75 23.10
C GLN A 390 -19.75 9.04 23.75
N LEU A 391 -20.06 10.20 23.16
CA LEU A 391 -19.67 11.50 23.72
C LEU A 391 -20.31 11.75 25.10
N GLU A 392 -21.56 11.34 25.32
CA GLU A 392 -22.23 11.41 26.63
C GLU A 392 -21.50 10.61 27.70
N GLN A 393 -20.98 9.43 27.35
CA GLN A 393 -20.17 8.61 28.24
C GLN A 393 -18.82 9.28 28.52
N ILE A 394 -18.11 9.76 27.48
CA ILE A 394 -16.80 10.40 27.62
C ILE A 394 -16.89 11.69 28.43
N CYS A 395 -17.91 12.52 28.20
CA CYS A 395 -18.14 13.75 28.96
C CYS A 395 -18.52 13.49 30.43
N SER A 396 -18.90 12.28 30.78
CA SER A 396 -19.14 11.88 32.17
C SER A 396 -17.91 11.20 32.80
N SER A 397 -16.80 11.05 32.06
CA SER A 397 -15.56 10.42 32.54
C SER A 397 -14.89 11.26 33.63
N PRO A 398 -14.26 10.64 34.66
CA PRO A 398 -13.48 11.38 35.65
C PRO A 398 -12.23 12.05 35.05
N LYS A 399 -11.74 11.58 33.89
CA LYS A 399 -10.51 12.07 33.25
C LYS A 399 -10.77 13.37 32.47
N TRP A 400 -10.32 14.52 33.01
CA TRP A 400 -10.60 15.84 32.43
C TRP A 400 -9.99 16.05 31.03
N HIS A 401 -8.83 15.45 30.76
CA HIS A 401 -8.21 15.49 29.42
C HIS A 401 -9.10 14.81 28.36
N ALA A 402 -9.72 13.67 28.70
CA ALA A 402 -10.65 12.99 27.79
C ALA A 402 -11.91 13.83 27.52
N ARG A 403 -12.43 14.51 28.55
CA ARG A 403 -13.56 15.45 28.40
C ARG A 403 -13.20 16.63 27.51
N ARG A 404 -12.02 17.23 27.72
CA ARG A 404 -11.50 18.30 26.85
C ARG A 404 -11.39 17.83 25.39
N ALA A 405 -10.79 16.66 25.15
CA ALA A 405 -10.65 16.10 23.81
C ALA A 405 -12.02 15.89 23.12
N ALA A 406 -13.05 15.47 23.87
CA ALA A 406 -14.41 15.34 23.37
C ALA A 406 -15.02 16.69 22.97
N ILE A 407 -14.84 17.75 23.77
CA ILE A 407 -15.35 19.09 23.45
C ILE A 407 -14.66 19.66 22.20
N GLU A 408 -13.33 19.55 22.11
CA GLU A 408 -12.56 19.98 20.94
C GLU A 408 -13.01 19.23 19.67
N PHE A 409 -13.29 17.94 19.79
CA PHE A 409 -13.86 17.14 18.70
C PHE A 409 -15.26 17.61 18.29
N ILE A 410 -16.17 17.82 19.26
CA ILE A 410 -17.55 18.28 19.02
C ILE A 410 -17.55 19.59 18.22
N GLN A 411 -16.69 20.55 18.57
CA GLN A 411 -16.61 21.83 17.88
C GLN A 411 -16.34 21.64 16.37
N ASN A 412 -15.34 20.84 16.02
CA ASN A 412 -14.95 20.59 14.63
C ASN A 412 -16.00 19.76 13.89
N MET A 413 -16.54 18.72 14.56
CA MET A 413 -17.57 17.85 14.00
C MET A 413 -18.84 18.63 13.65
N ILE A 414 -19.32 19.52 14.53
CA ILE A 414 -20.49 20.36 14.28
C ILE A 414 -20.24 21.29 13.10
N PHE A 415 -19.07 21.91 13.01
CA PHE A 415 -18.76 22.82 11.91
C PHE A 415 -18.80 22.10 10.56
N CYS A 416 -18.17 20.92 10.46
CA CYS A 416 -18.11 20.14 9.23
C CYS A 416 -19.42 19.42 8.89
N ASN A 417 -20.25 19.09 9.90
CA ASN A 417 -21.49 18.32 9.73
C ASN A 417 -22.75 19.11 10.14
N LEU A 418 -22.70 20.45 10.08
CA LEU A 418 -23.72 21.36 10.66
C LEU A 418 -25.16 20.97 10.34
N PHE A 419 -25.45 20.66 9.07
CA PHE A 419 -26.80 20.34 8.63
C PHE A 419 -27.30 19.00 9.18
N ASN A 420 -26.42 17.99 9.24
CA ASN A 420 -26.75 16.67 9.78
C ASN A 420 -26.77 16.67 11.32
N ALA A 421 -26.00 17.56 11.96
CA ALA A 421 -25.96 17.73 13.41
C ALA A 421 -27.12 18.56 13.96
N ARG A 422 -27.78 19.38 13.13
CA ARG A 422 -28.87 20.30 13.53
C ARG A 422 -30.01 19.62 14.32
N PRO A 423 -30.52 18.43 13.94
CA PRO A 423 -31.55 17.74 14.71
C PRO A 423 -31.14 17.43 16.15
N TYR A 424 -29.83 17.28 16.39
CA TYR A 424 -29.25 16.93 17.68
C TYR A 424 -28.74 18.14 18.48
N ALA A 425 -28.99 19.36 18.01
CA ALA A 425 -28.43 20.59 18.59
C ALA A 425 -28.70 20.75 20.09
N GLN A 426 -29.87 20.33 20.57
CA GLN A 426 -30.20 20.40 22.00
C GLN A 426 -29.33 19.45 22.84
N ARG A 427 -29.14 18.20 22.39
CA ARG A 427 -28.28 17.21 23.07
C ARG A 427 -26.82 17.66 23.05
N LEU A 428 -26.33 18.10 21.90
CA LEU A 428 -24.96 18.62 21.74
C LEU A 428 -24.72 19.85 22.64
N ARG A 429 -25.70 20.75 22.75
CA ARG A 429 -25.61 21.90 23.67
C ARG A 429 -25.55 21.46 25.13
N GLN A 430 -26.40 20.50 25.54
CA GLN A 430 -26.37 19.95 26.90
C GLN A 430 -25.03 19.26 27.20
N LEU A 431 -24.48 18.52 26.25
CA LEU A 431 -23.16 17.91 26.35
C LEU A 431 -22.07 18.94 26.64
N VAL A 432 -21.99 20.00 25.85
CA VAL A 432 -20.98 21.06 26.03
C VAL A 432 -21.09 21.73 27.41
N PHE A 433 -22.30 21.92 27.94
CA PHE A 433 -22.47 22.49 29.29
C PHE A 433 -22.16 21.51 30.43
N LYS A 434 -22.25 20.20 30.19
CA LYS A 434 -22.08 19.15 31.20
C LYS A 434 -20.61 18.75 31.43
N CYS A 435 -19.77 18.86 30.39
CA CYS A 435 -18.48 18.17 30.25
C CYS A 435 -17.29 18.77 31.07
#